data_AF-A0A353W218-F1
#
_entry.id   AF-A0A353W218-F1
#
_cell.length_a   1.000
_cell.length_b   1.000
_cell.length_c   1.000
_cell.angle_alpha   90.00
_cell.angle_beta   90.00
_cell.angle_gamma   90.00
#
_symmetry.space_group_name_H-M   'P 1'
#
loop_
_entity.id
_entity.type
_entity.pdbx_description
1 polymer ?
#
loop_
_entity_poly.entity_id
_entity_poly.type
_entity_poly.pdbx_seq_one_letter_code
_entity_poly.pdbx_strand_id
1 'polypeptide(L)'
;MAKKKVKKISPLEKKKDLNWYYLLPILFIVGILPLIVYAQVIEVEGLERINWKGGATSLDFFSYFKSVVFVVVSYFSVILLVLLRLTGQFRFRLSKYDIKYYIPLAIYIVFVIASFFNADYRIVASRGFIELFQGVYVLIGYALVVGAVMNYVQNERHVKAIVGAYIFVGCATAVLGISQYFGFDFFKTMFARYLILPEYLHHIAETLEFTFGKFTIYATMYNTNFVGSFVAILLPLSFALFMYAKDKKQVVLSGVFMALMAFVWIGSNSRAGYLGVAFGFIFVILLLRKQLKRNVKRLSALLVSFLVIAIIMNAASGGKVLRRFGSLDIGAEIQRMGADRENRVRFENLIFDENSLAIITSAESLKIVYDDEQMTFEDLEGNPLAIQIIGQSVIFTDNKYIDYSIKLDEDKGKFNVQAYNQSFDIFFTEEGFKMAGSGGVLGVTEHPSRLSLMDGYERFASS
;
A
#
# COMPACT_ATOMS: atom_id res chain seq x y z
N MET A 1 -57.68 45.51 -21.62
CA MET A 1 -57.82 44.05 -21.39
C MET A 1 -56.61 43.34 -22.00
N ALA A 2 -55.70 42.83 -21.19
CA ALA A 2 -54.73 41.81 -21.59
C ALA A 2 -54.41 40.97 -20.34
N LYS A 3 -55.12 39.86 -20.16
CA LYS A 3 -54.87 38.90 -19.08
C LYS A 3 -53.49 38.27 -19.32
N LYS A 4 -52.51 38.64 -18.51
CA LYS A 4 -51.22 37.95 -18.39
C LYS A 4 -51.52 36.49 -18.04
N LYS A 5 -51.38 35.57 -18.99
CA LYS A 5 -51.42 34.13 -18.75
C LYS A 5 -50.22 33.80 -17.86
N VAL A 6 -50.48 33.65 -16.56
CA VAL A 6 -49.56 33.00 -15.63
C VAL A 6 -49.39 31.57 -16.15
N LYS A 7 -48.21 31.26 -16.69
CA LYS A 7 -47.81 29.90 -17.06
C LYS A 7 -47.86 29.11 -15.75
N LYS A 8 -48.87 28.24 -15.60
CA LYS A 8 -48.94 27.26 -14.51
C LYS A 8 -47.66 26.44 -14.60
N ILE A 9 -46.74 26.68 -13.67
CA ILE A 9 -45.62 25.78 -13.39
C ILE A 9 -46.29 24.45 -13.02
N SER A 10 -46.05 23.42 -13.83
CA SER A 10 -46.52 22.07 -13.55
C SER A 10 -46.12 21.68 -12.13
N PRO A 11 -46.97 20.96 -11.38
CA PRO A 11 -46.62 20.56 -10.03
C PRO A 11 -45.29 19.80 -10.11
N LEU A 12 -44.33 20.23 -9.28
CA LEU A 12 -43.09 19.50 -8.99
C LEU A 12 -43.44 18.01 -8.90
N GLU A 13 -43.11 17.24 -9.94
CA GLU A 13 -43.11 15.79 -9.87
C GLU A 13 -42.30 15.44 -8.63
N LYS A 14 -42.96 14.86 -7.62
CA LYS A 14 -42.30 14.43 -6.38
C LYS A 14 -41.10 13.59 -6.78
N LYS A 15 -39.91 14.15 -6.56
CA LYS A 15 -38.63 13.51 -6.84
C LYS A 15 -38.60 12.21 -6.04
N LYS A 16 -38.89 11.09 -6.71
CA LYS A 16 -38.82 9.78 -6.06
C LYS A 16 -37.35 9.48 -5.85
N ASP A 17 -36.95 9.30 -4.59
CA ASP A 17 -35.61 8.84 -4.27
C ASP A 17 -35.30 7.55 -5.05
N LEU A 18 -34.05 7.39 -5.45
CA LEU A 18 -33.58 6.14 -6.02
C LEU A 18 -33.87 5.01 -5.03
N ASN A 19 -34.24 3.84 -5.55
CA ASN A 19 -34.32 2.65 -4.74
C ASN A 19 -32.92 2.13 -4.36
N TRP A 20 -32.83 1.40 -3.25
CA TRP A 20 -31.56 0.92 -2.71
C TRP A 20 -30.77 0.01 -3.69
N TYR A 21 -31.45 -0.72 -4.57
CA TYR A 21 -30.78 -1.66 -5.50
C TYR A 21 -29.99 -0.94 -6.60
N TYR A 22 -30.22 0.35 -6.86
CA TYR A 22 -29.34 1.12 -7.75
C TYR A 22 -27.94 1.33 -7.17
N LEU A 23 -27.76 1.11 -5.87
CA LEU A 23 -26.45 1.16 -5.21
C LEU A 23 -25.65 -0.13 -5.35
N LEU A 24 -26.17 -1.18 -6.00
CA LEU A 24 -25.47 -2.47 -6.14
C LEU A 24 -24.00 -2.34 -6.59
N PRO A 25 -23.62 -1.47 -7.55
CA PRO A 25 -22.21 -1.27 -7.89
C PRO A 25 -21.36 -0.78 -6.70
N ILE A 26 -21.88 0.16 -5.91
CA ILE A 26 -21.21 0.69 -4.72
C ILE A 26 -21.15 -0.37 -3.61
N LEU A 27 -22.24 -1.10 -3.38
CA LEU A 27 -22.29 -2.16 -2.39
C LEU A 27 -21.33 -3.30 -2.75
N PHE A 28 -21.15 -3.59 -4.04
CA PHE A 28 -20.17 -4.55 -4.52
C PHE A 28 -18.73 -4.07 -4.27
N ILE A 29 -18.41 -2.83 -4.61
CA ILE A 29 -17.09 -2.23 -4.38
C ILE A 29 -16.73 -2.24 -2.88
N VAL A 30 -17.69 -1.92 -2.01
CA VAL A 30 -17.45 -1.87 -0.56
C VAL A 30 -17.43 -3.27 0.06
N GLY A 31 -18.38 -4.13 -0.32
CA GLY A 31 -18.67 -5.37 0.39
C GLY A 31 -17.96 -6.61 -0.17
N ILE A 32 -17.80 -6.69 -1.49
CA ILE A 32 -17.37 -7.93 -2.17
C ILE A 32 -15.97 -7.78 -2.76
N LEU A 33 -15.70 -6.66 -3.43
CA LEU A 33 -14.43 -6.42 -4.11
C LEU A 33 -13.19 -6.66 -3.22
N PRO A 34 -13.15 -6.22 -1.93
CA PRO A 34 -11.97 -6.46 -1.10
C PRO A 34 -11.71 -7.95 -0.83
N LEU A 35 -12.72 -8.81 -0.94
CA LEU A 35 -12.65 -10.25 -0.67
C LEU A 35 -12.24 -11.08 -1.89
N ILE A 36 -12.16 -10.47 -3.08
CA ILE A 36 -11.76 -11.18 -4.31
C ILE A 36 -10.30 -11.64 -4.17
N VAL A 37 -10.05 -12.93 -4.40
CA VAL A 37 -8.71 -13.52 -4.48
C VAL A 37 -8.74 -14.49 -5.65
N TYR A 38 -7.92 -14.23 -6.67
CA TYR A 38 -7.85 -15.07 -7.86
C TYR A 38 -6.52 -14.85 -8.58
N ALA A 39 -5.91 -15.92 -9.07
CA ALA A 39 -4.55 -15.91 -9.56
C ALA A 39 -4.45 -15.42 -11.01
N GLN A 40 -3.48 -14.54 -11.26
CA GLN A 40 -3.07 -14.10 -12.59
C GLN A 40 -1.55 -14.20 -12.74
N VAL A 41 -1.09 -14.87 -13.80
CA VAL A 41 0.31 -14.81 -14.21
C VAL A 41 0.58 -13.47 -14.91
N ILE A 42 1.62 -12.78 -14.46
CA ILE A 42 2.04 -11.48 -14.95
C ILE A 42 3.48 -11.58 -15.44
N GLU A 43 3.69 -11.24 -16.70
CA GLU A 43 5.03 -11.08 -17.27
C GLU A 43 5.63 -9.75 -16.82
N VAL A 44 6.86 -9.85 -16.33
CA VAL A 44 7.63 -8.74 -15.77
C VAL A 44 8.55 -8.19 -16.85
N GLU A 45 8.23 -6.99 -17.33
CA GLU A 45 8.91 -6.37 -18.47
C GLU A 45 9.35 -4.94 -18.17
N GLY A 46 10.30 -4.44 -18.95
CA GLY A 46 10.79 -3.05 -18.87
C GLY A 46 11.21 -2.63 -17.46
N LEU A 47 10.68 -1.49 -16.99
CA LEU A 47 10.99 -0.92 -15.67
C LEU A 47 10.71 -1.90 -14.52
N GLU A 48 9.66 -2.71 -14.63
CA GLU A 48 9.33 -3.66 -13.57
C GLU A 48 10.42 -4.72 -13.47
N ARG A 49 10.98 -5.20 -14.60
CA ARG A 49 12.06 -6.20 -14.58
C ARG A 49 13.35 -5.66 -13.95
N ILE A 50 13.59 -4.36 -14.08
CA ILE A 50 14.76 -3.70 -13.48
C ILE A 50 14.60 -3.62 -11.94
N ASN A 51 13.37 -3.40 -11.47
CA ASN A 51 13.09 -3.14 -10.06
C ASN A 51 12.55 -4.36 -9.27
N TRP A 52 12.05 -5.38 -9.97
CA TRP A 52 11.35 -6.52 -9.38
C TRP A 52 12.28 -7.72 -9.13
N LYS A 53 12.37 -8.13 -7.86
CA LYS A 53 13.23 -9.24 -7.42
C LYS A 53 12.68 -10.64 -7.74
N GLY A 54 11.40 -10.77 -8.09
CA GLY A 54 10.73 -12.07 -8.24
C GLY A 54 10.92 -12.75 -9.60
N GLY A 55 11.84 -12.27 -10.43
CA GLY A 55 12.15 -12.87 -11.74
C GLY A 55 11.27 -12.36 -12.88
N ALA A 56 11.25 -13.10 -14.00
CA ALA A 56 10.59 -12.71 -15.24
C ALA A 56 9.05 -12.85 -15.22
N THR A 57 8.52 -13.60 -14.26
CA THR A 57 7.07 -13.83 -14.10
C THR A 57 6.68 -13.72 -12.63
N SER A 58 5.53 -13.10 -12.36
CA SER A 58 4.95 -13.00 -11.02
C SER A 58 3.52 -13.57 -11.01
N LEU A 59 3.17 -14.31 -9.96
CA LEU A 59 1.82 -14.84 -9.76
C LEU A 59 1.08 -13.98 -8.74
N ASP A 60 0.18 -13.11 -9.22
CA ASP A 60 -0.60 -12.22 -8.37
C ASP A 60 -1.96 -12.84 -8.01
N PHE A 61 -2.32 -12.85 -6.73
CA PHE A 61 -3.62 -13.36 -6.26
C PHE A 61 -4.57 -12.26 -5.77
N PHE A 62 -4.05 -11.10 -5.39
CA PHE A 62 -4.73 -10.20 -4.47
C PHE A 62 -5.10 -8.84 -5.06
N SER A 63 -4.46 -8.43 -6.16
CA SER A 63 -4.52 -7.05 -6.62
C SER A 63 -4.95 -6.91 -8.06
N TYR A 64 -4.50 -7.79 -8.97
CA TYR A 64 -4.81 -7.70 -10.40
C TYR A 64 -6.31 -7.79 -10.67
N PHE A 65 -6.98 -8.88 -10.26
CA PHE A 65 -8.42 -8.99 -10.50
C PHE A 65 -9.24 -7.97 -9.72
N LYS A 66 -8.77 -7.51 -8.56
CA LYS A 66 -9.42 -6.42 -7.85
C LYS A 66 -9.35 -5.12 -8.63
N SER A 67 -8.20 -4.78 -9.22
CA SER A 67 -8.06 -3.54 -9.99
C SER A 67 -8.94 -3.57 -11.24
N VAL A 68 -8.94 -4.69 -11.99
CA VAL A 68 -9.76 -4.88 -13.18
C VAL A 68 -11.26 -4.79 -12.84
N VAL A 69 -11.71 -5.55 -11.85
CA VAL A 69 -13.13 -5.54 -11.43
C VAL A 69 -13.52 -4.18 -10.85
N PHE A 70 -12.64 -3.52 -10.10
CA PHE A 70 -12.87 -2.17 -9.60
C PHE A 70 -13.09 -1.16 -10.73
N VAL A 71 -12.24 -1.19 -11.76
CA VAL A 71 -12.38 -0.33 -12.96
C VAL A 71 -13.71 -0.62 -13.64
N VAL A 72 -14.02 -1.89 -13.95
CA VAL A 72 -15.28 -2.26 -14.61
C VAL A 72 -16.50 -1.77 -13.82
N VAL A 73 -16.54 -2.04 -12.52
CA VAL A 73 -17.70 -1.70 -11.68
C VAL A 73 -17.81 -0.19 -11.45
N SER A 74 -16.70 0.54 -11.29
CA SER A 74 -16.71 2.00 -11.10
C SER A 74 -17.19 2.73 -12.34
N TYR A 75 -16.74 2.35 -13.53
CA TYR A 75 -17.19 2.94 -14.79
C TYR A 75 -18.64 2.56 -15.08
N PHE A 76 -19.02 1.30 -14.88
CA PHE A 76 -20.41 0.85 -15.00
C PHE A 76 -21.36 1.63 -14.07
N SER A 77 -20.92 1.91 -12.84
CA SER A 77 -21.67 2.72 -11.86
C SER A 77 -22.01 4.11 -12.41
N VAL A 78 -21.05 4.78 -13.07
CA VAL A 78 -21.30 6.10 -13.67
C VAL A 78 -22.17 5.99 -14.93
N ILE A 79 -21.97 4.98 -15.77
CA ILE A 79 -22.83 4.72 -16.94
C ILE A 79 -24.28 4.52 -16.49
N LEU A 80 -24.51 3.74 -15.43
CA LEU A 80 -25.84 3.54 -14.85
C LEU A 80 -26.45 4.87 -14.38
N LEU A 81 -25.70 5.75 -13.73
CA LEU A 81 -26.19 7.10 -13.38
C LEU A 81 -26.59 7.93 -14.59
N VAL A 82 -25.80 7.87 -15.67
CA VAL A 82 -26.11 8.58 -16.92
C VAL A 82 -27.39 8.02 -17.54
N LEU A 83 -27.53 6.70 -17.64
CA LEU A 83 -28.74 6.05 -18.14
C LEU A 83 -29.98 6.43 -17.32
N LEU A 84 -29.90 6.39 -15.99
CA LEU A 84 -31.00 6.79 -15.10
C LEU A 84 -31.41 8.26 -15.31
N ARG A 85 -30.45 9.13 -15.66
CA ARG A 85 -30.77 10.51 -16.03
C ARG A 85 -31.46 10.59 -17.38
N LEU A 86 -30.97 9.88 -18.39
CA LEU A 86 -31.55 9.88 -19.73
C LEU A 86 -33.00 9.34 -19.71
N THR A 87 -33.29 8.36 -18.87
CA THR A 87 -34.64 7.81 -18.68
C THR A 87 -35.52 8.64 -17.75
N GLY A 88 -35.06 9.81 -17.29
CA GLY A 88 -35.80 10.71 -16.40
C GLY A 88 -36.00 10.21 -14.96
N GLN A 89 -35.43 9.05 -14.59
CA GLN A 89 -35.54 8.46 -13.25
C GLN A 89 -34.64 9.15 -12.22
N PHE A 90 -33.65 9.93 -12.68
CA PHE A 90 -32.66 10.57 -11.84
C PHE A 90 -32.28 11.96 -12.35
N ARG A 91 -31.88 12.84 -11.42
CA ARG A 91 -31.24 14.12 -11.75
C ARG A 91 -30.01 14.29 -10.87
N PHE A 92 -28.86 14.52 -11.50
CA PHE A 92 -27.61 14.78 -10.78
C PHE A 92 -27.77 15.95 -9.81
N ARG A 93 -27.05 15.85 -8.69
CA ARG A 93 -26.89 16.95 -7.74
C ARG A 93 -25.85 17.93 -8.29
N LEU A 94 -26.29 18.76 -9.24
CA LEU A 94 -25.49 19.78 -9.91
C LEU A 94 -26.00 21.19 -9.58
N SER A 95 -26.53 21.41 -8.37
CA SER A 95 -26.86 22.77 -7.97
C SER A 95 -25.58 23.62 -7.91
N LYS A 96 -25.71 24.95 -8.01
CA LYS A 96 -24.58 25.87 -7.86
C LYS A 96 -23.79 25.63 -6.56
N TYR A 97 -24.44 25.10 -5.53
CA TYR A 97 -23.82 24.76 -4.25
C TYR A 97 -23.16 23.38 -4.23
N ASP A 98 -23.62 22.44 -5.07
CA ASP A 98 -23.08 21.07 -5.13
C ASP A 98 -21.88 20.97 -6.07
N ILE A 99 -21.83 21.80 -7.12
CA ILE A 99 -20.77 21.75 -8.14
C ILE A 99 -19.37 21.93 -7.56
N LYS A 100 -19.24 22.70 -6.45
CA LYS A 100 -17.96 22.93 -5.76
C LYS A 100 -17.29 21.65 -5.25
N TYR A 101 -18.06 20.59 -4.98
CA TYR A 101 -17.53 19.31 -4.54
C TYR A 101 -16.99 18.45 -5.69
N TYR A 102 -17.40 18.74 -6.93
CA TYR A 102 -16.88 18.06 -8.12
C TYR A 102 -15.60 18.70 -8.65
N ILE A 103 -15.32 19.96 -8.30
CA ILE A 103 -14.12 20.67 -8.76
C ILE A 103 -12.84 19.93 -8.36
N PRO A 104 -12.61 19.55 -7.07
CA PRO A 104 -11.40 18.80 -6.70
C PRO A 104 -11.28 17.45 -7.42
N LEU A 105 -12.41 16.77 -7.67
CA LEU A 105 -12.42 15.49 -8.40
C LEU A 105 -12.02 15.68 -9.87
N ALA A 106 -12.55 16.73 -10.51
CA ALA A 106 -12.19 17.06 -11.89
C ALA A 106 -10.72 17.45 -12.01
N ILE A 107 -10.22 18.28 -11.09
CA ILE A 107 -8.80 18.66 -11.02
C ILE A 107 -7.93 17.41 -10.84
N TYR A 108 -8.29 16.53 -9.91
CA TYR A 108 -7.58 15.27 -9.69
C TYR A 108 -7.53 14.40 -10.96
N ILE A 109 -8.65 14.22 -11.65
CA ILE A 109 -8.70 13.46 -12.91
C ILE A 109 -7.81 14.10 -13.98
N VAL A 110 -7.82 15.43 -14.12
CA VAL A 110 -6.96 16.15 -15.06
C VAL A 110 -5.48 15.89 -14.76
N PHE A 111 -5.06 15.96 -13.50
CA PHE A 111 -3.68 15.66 -13.11
C PHE A 111 -3.30 14.20 -13.33
N VAL A 112 -4.21 13.26 -13.05
CA VAL A 112 -3.98 11.82 -13.33
C VAL A 112 -3.76 11.59 -14.82
N ILE A 113 -4.59 12.19 -15.68
CA ILE A 113 -4.47 12.09 -17.14
C ILE A 113 -3.19 12.75 -17.63
N ALA A 114 -2.89 13.96 -17.15
CA ALA A 114 -1.66 14.67 -17.49
C ALA A 114 -0.43 13.86 -17.08
N SER A 115 -0.41 13.30 -15.87
CA SER A 115 0.67 12.43 -15.38
C SER A 115 0.84 11.20 -16.26
N PHE A 116 -0.25 10.56 -16.70
CA PHE A 116 -0.18 9.41 -17.60
C PHE A 116 0.45 9.76 -18.96
N PHE A 117 0.07 10.87 -19.58
CA PHE A 117 0.63 11.28 -20.88
C PHE A 117 2.10 11.71 -20.81
N ASN A 118 2.55 12.19 -19.65
CA ASN A 118 3.93 12.60 -19.40
C ASN A 118 4.79 11.48 -18.76
N ALA A 119 4.26 10.26 -18.60
CA ALA A 119 5.02 9.17 -17.98
C ALA A 119 5.97 8.50 -18.99
N ASP A 120 7.23 8.31 -18.58
CA ASP A 120 8.25 7.60 -19.37
C ASP A 120 7.87 6.13 -19.58
N TYR A 121 7.29 5.49 -18.56
CA TYR A 121 6.90 4.08 -18.58
C TYR A 121 5.38 3.91 -18.64
N ARG A 122 4.82 4.06 -19.84
CA ARG A 122 3.36 4.03 -20.08
C ARG A 122 2.67 2.73 -19.66
N ILE A 123 3.34 1.58 -19.78
CA ILE A 123 2.78 0.29 -19.34
C ILE A 123 2.53 0.33 -17.83
N VAL A 124 3.54 0.71 -17.03
CA VAL A 124 3.43 0.84 -15.56
C VAL A 124 2.43 1.93 -15.20
N ALA A 125 2.43 3.08 -15.89
CA ALA A 125 1.46 4.14 -15.65
C ALA A 125 0.01 3.71 -15.94
N SER A 126 -0.20 2.85 -16.94
CA SER A 126 -1.54 2.38 -17.31
C SER A 126 -2.11 1.34 -16.35
N ARG A 127 -1.32 0.29 -16.03
CA ARG A 127 -1.76 -0.85 -15.23
C ARG A 127 -1.46 -0.71 -13.73
N GLY A 128 -0.50 0.14 -13.38
CA GLY A 128 0.12 0.23 -12.07
C GLY A 128 1.25 -0.80 -11.92
N PHE A 129 2.20 -0.54 -11.02
CA PHE A 129 3.27 -1.49 -10.73
C PHE A 129 2.72 -2.82 -10.20
N ILE A 130 3.43 -3.92 -10.46
CA ILE A 130 3.09 -5.28 -10.01
C ILE A 130 2.76 -5.28 -8.50
N GLU A 131 1.85 -6.16 -8.09
CA GLU A 131 1.29 -6.32 -6.73
C GLU A 131 0.37 -5.20 -6.26
N LEU A 132 0.42 -4.02 -6.89
CA LEU A 132 -0.46 -2.89 -6.57
C LEU A 132 -1.56 -2.72 -7.62
N PHE A 133 -1.19 -2.76 -8.90
CA PHE A 133 -2.07 -2.54 -10.05
C PHE A 133 -2.95 -1.28 -9.94
N GLN A 134 -2.39 -0.19 -9.38
CA GLN A 134 -3.08 1.10 -9.21
C GLN A 134 -2.67 2.10 -10.30
N GLY A 135 -2.91 1.75 -11.57
CA GLY A 135 -2.65 2.62 -12.71
C GLY A 135 -3.74 3.67 -12.96
N VAL A 136 -3.60 4.39 -14.07
CA VAL A 136 -4.47 5.53 -14.47
C VAL A 136 -5.97 5.20 -14.38
N TYR A 137 -6.39 4.00 -14.80
CA TYR A 137 -7.79 3.60 -14.81
C TYR A 137 -8.36 3.42 -13.39
N VAL A 138 -7.56 2.89 -12.46
CA VAL A 138 -7.94 2.75 -11.05
C VAL A 138 -8.02 4.12 -10.39
N LEU A 139 -7.03 4.98 -10.65
CA LEU A 139 -7.01 6.33 -10.10
C LEU A 139 -8.23 7.14 -10.54
N ILE A 140 -8.57 7.13 -11.84
CA ILE A 140 -9.82 7.72 -12.33
C ILE A 140 -11.03 7.07 -11.67
N GLY A 141 -11.04 5.73 -11.57
CA GLY A 141 -12.09 4.97 -10.89
C GLY A 141 -12.38 5.44 -9.47
N TYR A 142 -11.36 5.80 -8.67
CA TYR A 142 -11.56 6.37 -7.33
C TYR A 142 -12.41 7.64 -7.37
N ALA A 143 -12.09 8.57 -8.28
CA ALA A 143 -12.86 9.81 -8.43
C ALA A 143 -14.29 9.55 -8.93
N LEU A 144 -14.46 8.59 -9.85
CA LEU A 144 -15.78 8.17 -10.34
C LEU A 144 -16.65 7.58 -9.21
N VAL A 145 -16.08 6.75 -8.33
CA VAL A 145 -16.79 6.17 -7.19
C VAL A 145 -17.25 7.27 -6.23
N VAL A 146 -16.39 8.25 -5.91
CA VAL A 146 -16.79 9.38 -5.06
C VAL A 146 -17.95 10.15 -5.69
N GLY A 147 -17.84 10.51 -6.98
CA GLY A 147 -18.89 11.18 -7.72
C GLY A 147 -20.19 10.36 -7.78
N ALA A 148 -20.09 9.04 -7.91
CA ALA A 148 -21.24 8.14 -7.92
C ALA A 148 -21.93 8.10 -6.55
N VAL A 149 -21.19 7.93 -5.46
CA VAL A 149 -21.74 7.93 -4.09
C VAL A 149 -22.46 9.23 -3.76
N MET A 150 -21.90 10.38 -4.15
CA MET A 150 -22.53 11.71 -3.96
C MET A 150 -23.93 11.81 -4.58
N ASN A 151 -24.16 11.06 -5.66
CA ASN A 151 -25.41 11.07 -6.42
C ASN A 151 -26.38 9.95 -6.01
N TYR A 152 -25.87 8.75 -5.73
CA TYR A 152 -26.67 7.60 -5.31
C TYR A 152 -27.23 7.76 -3.89
N VAL A 153 -26.45 8.28 -2.95
CA VAL A 153 -26.85 8.34 -1.54
C VAL A 153 -27.80 9.52 -1.30
N GLN A 154 -29.09 9.21 -1.15
CA GLN A 154 -30.16 10.21 -1.09
C GLN A 154 -30.88 10.24 0.25
N ASN A 155 -30.89 9.12 0.97
CA ASN A 155 -31.61 8.95 2.22
C ASN A 155 -30.86 8.02 3.17
N GLU A 156 -31.38 7.90 4.40
CA GLU A 156 -30.80 7.07 5.45
C GLU A 156 -30.77 5.57 5.08
N ARG A 157 -31.71 5.10 4.26
CA ARG A 157 -31.73 3.69 3.83
C ARG A 157 -30.50 3.36 2.98
N HIS A 158 -30.05 4.29 2.14
CA HIS A 158 -28.83 4.13 1.32
C HIS A 158 -27.59 4.09 2.19
N VAL A 159 -27.51 4.97 3.19
CA VAL A 159 -26.41 4.96 4.18
C VAL A 159 -26.38 3.62 4.93
N LYS A 160 -27.54 3.14 5.40
CA LYS A 160 -27.65 1.84 6.08
C LYS A 160 -27.20 0.68 5.20
N ALA A 161 -27.51 0.69 3.90
CA ALA A 161 -27.06 -0.34 2.97
C ALA A 161 -25.53 -0.36 2.84
N ILE A 162 -24.89 0.80 2.70
CA ILE A 162 -23.43 0.94 2.62
C ILE A 162 -22.77 0.50 3.94
N VAL A 163 -23.32 0.93 5.09
CA VAL A 163 -22.84 0.50 6.41
C VAL A 163 -22.99 -1.02 6.57
N GLY A 164 -24.09 -1.60 6.08
CA GLY A 164 -24.28 -3.05 6.04
C GLY A 164 -23.20 -3.77 5.23
N ALA A 165 -22.83 -3.23 4.05
CA ALA A 165 -21.73 -3.76 3.25
C ALA A 165 -20.37 -3.69 3.98
N TYR A 166 -20.10 -2.58 4.69
CA TYR A 166 -18.90 -2.45 5.52
C TYR A 166 -18.85 -3.46 6.67
N ILE A 167 -19.99 -3.68 7.33
CA ILE A 167 -20.09 -4.71 8.38
C ILE A 167 -19.85 -6.10 7.79
N PHE A 168 -20.46 -6.39 6.64
CA PHE A 168 -20.26 -7.67 5.95
C PHE A 168 -18.78 -7.93 5.62
N VAL A 169 -18.12 -7.01 4.91
CA VAL A 169 -16.70 -7.18 4.53
C VAL A 169 -15.79 -7.23 5.74
N GLY A 170 -16.08 -6.44 6.78
CA GLY A 170 -15.33 -6.48 8.03
C GLY A 170 -15.48 -7.85 8.73
N CYS A 171 -16.70 -8.37 8.85
CA CYS A 171 -16.93 -9.70 9.43
C CYS A 171 -16.23 -10.80 8.62
N ALA A 172 -16.34 -10.79 7.29
CA ALA A 172 -15.67 -11.76 6.41
C ALA A 172 -14.14 -11.70 6.58
N THR A 173 -13.58 -10.47 6.60
CA THR A 173 -12.15 -10.23 6.85
C THR A 173 -11.73 -10.76 8.22
N ALA A 174 -12.55 -10.57 9.25
CA ALA A 174 -12.25 -11.06 10.59
C ALA A 174 -12.30 -12.59 10.70
N VAL A 175 -13.24 -13.25 10.02
CA VAL A 175 -13.30 -14.72 9.97
C VAL A 175 -12.03 -15.28 9.32
N LEU A 176 -11.64 -14.74 8.16
CA LEU A 176 -10.39 -15.11 7.49
C LEU A 176 -9.16 -14.79 8.36
N GLY A 177 -9.15 -13.62 9.00
CA GLY A 177 -8.03 -13.18 9.82
C GLY A 177 -7.86 -14.01 11.09
N ILE A 178 -8.95 -14.40 11.75
CA ILE A 178 -8.90 -15.29 12.92
C ILE A 178 -8.30 -16.65 12.52
N SER A 179 -8.75 -17.22 11.40
CA SER A 179 -8.23 -18.51 10.95
C SER A 179 -6.74 -18.43 10.59
N GLN A 180 -6.32 -17.39 9.87
CA GLN A 180 -4.91 -17.11 9.57
C GLN A 180 -4.06 -16.91 10.83
N TYR A 181 -4.55 -16.15 11.80
CA TYR A 181 -3.81 -15.84 13.02
C TYR A 181 -3.45 -17.11 13.81
N PHE A 182 -4.39 -18.06 13.92
CA PHE A 182 -4.16 -19.33 14.62
C PHE A 182 -3.52 -20.42 13.73
N GLY A 183 -3.31 -20.15 12.44
CA GLY A 183 -2.65 -21.07 11.51
C GLY A 183 -3.58 -22.01 10.75
N PHE A 184 -4.89 -21.80 10.82
CA PHE A 184 -5.92 -22.48 10.02
C PHE A 184 -6.27 -21.66 8.77
N ASP A 185 -5.25 -21.22 8.04
CA ASP A 185 -5.42 -20.33 6.89
C ASP A 185 -6.28 -21.00 5.81
N PHE A 186 -7.42 -20.37 5.50
CA PHE A 186 -8.36 -20.88 4.51
C PHE A 186 -7.70 -21.08 3.14
N PHE A 187 -6.83 -20.15 2.73
CA PHE A 187 -6.16 -20.21 1.42
C PHE A 187 -5.13 -21.34 1.31
N LYS A 188 -4.67 -21.88 2.45
CA LYS A 188 -3.79 -23.07 2.48
C LYS A 188 -4.54 -24.38 2.26
N THR A 189 -5.87 -24.39 2.32
CA THR A 189 -6.67 -25.60 2.07
C THR A 189 -6.73 -25.93 0.58
N MET A 190 -6.74 -27.22 0.22
CA MET A 190 -6.83 -27.64 -1.19
C MET A 190 -8.05 -27.07 -1.90
N PHE A 191 -9.21 -27.07 -1.24
CA PHE A 191 -10.43 -26.47 -1.77
C PHE A 191 -10.23 -24.99 -2.15
N ALA A 192 -9.65 -24.18 -1.26
CA ALA A 192 -9.41 -22.77 -1.54
C ALA A 192 -8.37 -22.56 -2.64
N ARG A 193 -7.32 -23.38 -2.70
CA ARG A 193 -6.31 -23.30 -3.76
C ARG A 193 -6.91 -23.51 -5.15
N TYR A 194 -7.76 -24.53 -5.32
CA TYR A 194 -8.49 -24.73 -6.57
C TYR A 194 -9.49 -23.61 -6.87
N LEU A 195 -10.10 -23.00 -5.85
CA LEU A 195 -11.03 -21.88 -6.02
C LEU A 195 -10.33 -20.61 -6.52
N ILE A 196 -9.11 -20.35 -6.04
CA ILE A 196 -8.35 -19.13 -6.40
C ILE A 196 -7.44 -19.32 -7.62
N LEU A 197 -7.26 -20.55 -8.11
CA LEU A 197 -6.42 -20.83 -9.28
C LEU A 197 -7.30 -21.05 -10.52
N PRO A 198 -6.95 -20.44 -11.66
CA PRO A 198 -7.52 -20.83 -12.95
C PRO A 198 -7.11 -22.26 -13.30
N GLU A 199 -7.94 -22.93 -14.11
CA GLU A 199 -7.80 -24.34 -14.47
C GLU A 199 -6.40 -24.70 -14.98
N TYR A 200 -5.80 -23.85 -15.82
CA TYR A 200 -4.45 -24.08 -16.36
C TYR A 200 -3.34 -24.07 -15.29
N LEU A 201 -3.59 -23.50 -14.10
CA LEU A 201 -2.68 -23.51 -12.95
C LEU A 201 -3.01 -24.57 -11.90
N HIS A 202 -3.98 -25.45 -12.14
CA HIS A 202 -4.33 -26.49 -11.16
C HIS A 202 -3.18 -27.46 -10.88
N HIS A 203 -2.23 -27.60 -11.81
CA HIS A 203 -1.04 -28.43 -11.64
C HIS A 203 -0.08 -27.93 -10.53
N ILE A 204 -0.13 -26.65 -10.14
CA ILE A 204 0.66 -26.09 -9.03
C ILE A 204 -0.14 -25.99 -7.71
N ALA A 205 -1.39 -26.45 -7.67
CA ALA A 205 -2.24 -26.31 -6.49
C ALA A 205 -1.66 -27.00 -5.26
N GLU A 206 -0.99 -28.15 -5.41
CA GLU A 206 -0.40 -28.87 -4.29
C GLU A 206 0.89 -28.21 -3.77
N THR A 207 1.68 -27.63 -4.68
CA THR A 207 2.98 -27.01 -4.40
C THR A 207 2.90 -25.53 -4.03
N LEU A 208 1.69 -24.93 -4.04
CA LEU A 208 1.52 -23.52 -3.72
C LEU A 208 1.83 -23.23 -2.25
N GLU A 209 2.92 -22.51 -2.01
CA GLU A 209 3.33 -22.07 -0.68
C GLU A 209 2.90 -20.63 -0.39
N PHE A 210 2.42 -20.40 0.83
CA PHE A 210 2.05 -19.07 1.31
C PHE A 210 3.03 -18.64 2.39
N THR A 211 3.69 -17.50 2.15
CA THR A 211 4.78 -16.97 2.97
C THR A 211 4.34 -16.46 4.35
N PHE A 212 3.07 -16.06 4.49
CA PHE A 212 2.55 -15.61 5.79
C PHE A 212 2.40 -16.78 6.78
N GLY A 213 3.16 -16.68 7.88
CA GLY A 213 3.13 -17.60 9.00
C GLY A 213 2.04 -17.28 10.04
N LYS A 214 1.96 -18.12 11.07
CA LYS A 214 1.04 -17.96 12.21
C LYS A 214 1.22 -16.58 12.88
N PHE A 215 0.17 -16.13 13.56
CA PHE A 215 0.12 -14.88 14.31
C PHE A 215 0.33 -13.63 13.44
N THR A 216 -0.06 -13.68 12.18
CA THR A 216 -0.06 -12.57 11.23
C THR A 216 -1.31 -12.63 10.37
N ILE A 217 -2.05 -11.53 10.27
CA ILE A 217 -3.25 -11.43 9.45
C ILE A 217 -2.96 -10.64 8.19
N TYR A 218 -3.06 -11.29 7.03
CA TYR A 218 -3.03 -10.63 5.73
C TYR A 218 -4.42 -10.60 5.06
N ALA A 219 -5.38 -11.37 5.58
CA ALA A 219 -6.72 -11.58 5.07
C ALA A 219 -6.72 -11.85 3.56
N THR A 220 -7.30 -10.95 2.77
CA THR A 220 -7.30 -10.99 1.31
C THR A 220 -6.43 -9.88 0.73
N MET A 221 -5.59 -9.21 1.52
CA MET A 221 -5.04 -7.89 1.17
C MET A 221 -3.55 -7.88 0.84
N TYR A 222 -2.92 -9.00 0.49
CA TYR A 222 -1.49 -9.14 0.13
C TYR A 222 -0.46 -8.73 1.20
N ASN A 223 -0.67 -7.62 1.91
CA ASN A 223 0.24 -7.01 2.85
C ASN A 223 -0.51 -6.65 4.14
N THR A 224 0.13 -6.88 5.28
CA THR A 224 -0.41 -6.55 6.61
C THR A 224 -0.70 -5.06 6.78
N ASN A 225 0.03 -4.19 6.09
CA ASN A 225 -0.21 -2.75 6.09
C ASN A 225 -1.54 -2.39 5.45
N PHE A 226 -1.98 -3.10 4.40
CA PHE A 226 -3.29 -2.87 3.81
C PHE A 226 -4.42 -3.33 4.74
N VAL A 227 -4.22 -4.44 5.46
CA VAL A 227 -5.14 -4.84 6.55
C VAL A 227 -5.19 -3.77 7.63
N GLY A 228 -4.04 -3.23 8.04
CA GLY A 228 -3.94 -2.13 9.00
C GLY A 228 -4.73 -0.89 8.56
N SER A 229 -4.54 -0.45 7.31
CA SER A 229 -5.25 0.69 6.72
C SER A 229 -6.76 0.45 6.62
N PHE A 230 -7.19 -0.77 6.26
CA PHE A 230 -8.59 -1.15 6.23
C PHE A 230 -9.26 -1.05 7.61
N VAL A 231 -8.58 -1.56 8.64
CA VAL A 231 -9.12 -1.51 10.00
C VAL A 231 -9.07 -0.09 10.59
N ALA A 232 -8.12 0.76 10.17
CA ALA A 232 -8.09 2.17 10.54
C ALA A 232 -9.37 2.93 10.13
N ILE A 233 -10.11 2.45 9.12
CA ILE A 233 -11.42 2.98 8.73
C ILE A 233 -12.55 2.28 9.50
N LEU A 234 -12.54 0.95 9.55
CA LEU A 234 -13.64 0.17 10.12
C LEU A 234 -13.72 0.23 11.64
N LEU A 235 -12.60 0.36 12.34
CA LEU A 235 -12.61 0.38 13.80
C LEU A 235 -13.28 1.66 14.35
N PRO A 236 -12.96 2.88 13.88
CA PRO A 236 -13.73 4.08 14.21
C PRO A 236 -15.23 3.98 13.85
N LEU A 237 -15.57 3.38 12.70
CA LEU A 237 -16.95 3.16 12.31
C LEU A 237 -17.67 2.22 13.29
N SER A 238 -17.06 1.08 13.62
CA SER A 238 -17.60 0.11 14.58
C SER A 238 -17.79 0.72 15.97
N PHE A 239 -16.85 1.58 16.39
CA PHE A 239 -16.95 2.34 17.62
C PHE A 239 -18.17 3.27 17.60
N ALA A 240 -18.36 4.03 16.53
CA ALA A 240 -19.52 4.92 16.39
C ALA A 240 -20.84 4.12 16.44
N LEU A 241 -20.93 2.98 15.75
CA LEU A 241 -22.09 2.10 15.79
C LEU A 241 -22.40 1.61 17.21
N PHE A 242 -21.38 1.20 17.96
CA PHE A 242 -21.53 0.74 19.35
C PHE A 242 -22.00 1.84 20.31
N MET A 243 -21.43 3.05 20.16
CA MET A 243 -21.77 4.18 21.01
C MET A 243 -23.18 4.72 20.76
N TYR A 244 -23.70 4.61 19.54
CA TYR A 244 -25.05 5.08 19.16
C TYR A 244 -26.10 3.97 19.14
N ALA A 245 -25.74 2.72 19.41
CA ALA A 245 -26.68 1.61 19.51
C ALA A 245 -27.78 1.88 20.55
N LYS A 246 -29.04 1.77 20.12
CA LYS A 246 -30.22 2.15 20.91
C LYS A 246 -30.76 1.01 21.76
N ASP A 247 -30.85 -0.18 21.17
CA ASP A 247 -31.39 -1.38 21.83
C ASP A 247 -30.29 -2.41 22.13
N LYS A 248 -30.62 -3.38 23.00
CA LYS A 248 -29.67 -4.41 23.45
C LYS A 248 -29.10 -5.23 22.28
N LYS A 249 -29.91 -5.55 21.26
CA LYS A 249 -29.45 -6.33 20.11
C LYS A 249 -28.43 -5.54 19.30
N GLN A 250 -28.68 -4.27 19.04
CA GLN A 250 -27.71 -3.38 18.38
C GLN A 250 -26.42 -3.26 19.18
N VAL A 251 -26.50 -3.11 20.50
CA VAL A 251 -25.32 -3.01 21.38
C VAL A 251 -24.47 -4.28 21.29
N VAL A 252 -25.09 -5.46 21.37
CA VAL A 252 -24.37 -6.74 21.27
C VAL A 252 -23.75 -6.91 19.88
N LEU A 253 -24.52 -6.73 18.81
CA LEU A 253 -24.01 -6.94 17.44
C LEU A 253 -22.88 -5.97 17.07
N SER A 254 -23.02 -4.69 17.40
CA SER A 254 -21.96 -3.70 17.16
C SER A 254 -20.75 -3.93 18.06
N GLY A 255 -20.96 -4.42 19.29
CA GLY A 255 -19.88 -4.81 20.21
C GLY A 255 -19.07 -5.99 19.68
N VAL A 256 -19.75 -7.03 19.17
CA VAL A 256 -19.10 -8.17 18.51
C VAL A 256 -18.33 -7.72 17.27
N PHE A 257 -18.95 -6.92 16.40
CA PHE A 257 -18.29 -6.41 15.21
C PHE A 257 -17.04 -5.59 15.54
N MET A 258 -17.11 -4.74 16.56
CA MET A 258 -15.98 -3.96 17.04
C MET A 258 -14.87 -4.85 17.65
N ALA A 259 -15.22 -5.89 18.40
CA ALA A 259 -14.25 -6.85 18.92
C ALA A 259 -13.54 -7.61 17.78
N LEU A 260 -14.26 -7.99 16.74
CA LEU A 260 -13.69 -8.57 15.52
C LEU A 260 -12.71 -7.60 14.85
N MET A 261 -13.08 -6.32 14.70
CA MET A 261 -12.18 -5.31 14.13
C MET A 261 -10.94 -5.08 15.00
N ALA A 262 -11.08 -5.07 16.33
CA ALA A 262 -9.94 -4.96 17.23
C ALA A 262 -9.00 -6.17 17.13
N PHE A 263 -9.54 -7.38 16.97
CA PHE A 263 -8.74 -8.57 16.72
C PHE A 263 -7.95 -8.46 15.41
N VAL A 264 -8.60 -8.05 14.30
CA VAL A 264 -7.92 -7.87 13.01
C VAL A 264 -6.85 -6.78 13.10
N TRP A 265 -7.15 -5.68 13.78
CA TRP A 265 -6.20 -4.58 14.02
C TRP A 265 -4.91 -5.07 14.66
N ILE A 266 -5.03 -5.73 15.82
CA ILE A 266 -3.90 -6.25 16.60
C ILE A 266 -3.19 -7.37 15.83
N GLY A 267 -3.94 -8.26 15.19
CA GLY A 267 -3.40 -9.43 14.50
C GLY A 267 -2.71 -9.11 13.17
N SER A 268 -2.99 -7.95 12.57
CA SER A 268 -2.28 -7.47 11.38
C SER A 268 -0.79 -7.24 11.64
N ASN A 269 -0.39 -6.87 12.87
CA ASN A 269 0.96 -6.45 13.22
C ASN A 269 1.50 -5.26 12.38
N SER A 270 0.62 -4.44 11.80
CA SER A 270 1.00 -3.27 11.01
C SER A 270 1.25 -2.04 11.89
N ARG A 271 2.45 -1.46 11.80
CA ARG A 271 2.78 -0.19 12.47
C ARG A 271 1.91 0.96 11.94
N ALA A 272 1.76 1.02 10.62
CA ALA A 272 0.89 2.00 9.96
C ALA A 272 -0.57 1.85 10.42
N GLY A 273 -1.06 0.61 10.57
CA GLY A 273 -2.39 0.33 11.12
C GLY A 273 -2.56 0.78 12.56
N TYR A 274 -1.55 0.58 13.42
CA TYR A 274 -1.56 1.05 14.80
C TYR A 274 -1.63 2.58 14.90
N LEU A 275 -0.77 3.27 14.15
CA LEU A 275 -0.77 4.73 14.09
C LEU A 275 -2.07 5.27 13.47
N GLY A 276 -2.53 4.68 12.36
CA GLY A 276 -3.76 5.08 11.68
C GLY A 276 -5.00 4.99 12.57
N VAL A 277 -5.12 3.92 13.36
CA VAL A 277 -6.18 3.81 14.38
C VAL A 277 -6.01 4.86 15.46
N ALA A 278 -4.80 5.07 16.00
CA ALA A 278 -4.57 6.08 17.03
C ALA A 278 -5.01 7.48 16.57
N PHE A 279 -4.62 7.88 15.36
CA PHE A 279 -5.07 9.13 14.74
C PHE A 279 -6.58 9.15 14.50
N GLY A 280 -7.17 8.07 13.99
CA GLY A 280 -8.61 7.94 13.80
C GLY A 280 -9.39 8.15 15.11
N PHE A 281 -8.87 7.62 16.22
CA PHE A 281 -9.49 7.80 17.53
C PHE A 281 -9.37 9.22 18.09
N ILE A 282 -8.37 10.01 17.70
CA ILE A 282 -8.34 11.45 18.01
C ILE A 282 -9.60 12.12 17.43
N PHE A 283 -9.94 11.84 16.18
CA PHE A 283 -11.17 12.36 15.57
C PHE A 283 -12.43 11.82 16.26
N VAL A 284 -12.47 10.54 16.61
CA VAL A 284 -13.59 9.96 17.38
C VAL A 284 -13.77 10.69 18.72
N ILE A 285 -12.70 10.96 19.45
CA ILE A 285 -12.75 11.68 20.72
C ILE A 285 -13.29 13.10 20.52
N LEU A 286 -12.78 13.83 19.52
CA LEU A 286 -13.20 15.19 19.23
C LEU A 286 -14.68 15.26 18.81
N LEU A 287 -15.10 14.39 17.88
CA LEU A 287 -16.45 14.37 17.32
C LEU A 287 -17.49 13.80 18.30
N LEU A 288 -17.13 12.75 19.04
CA LEU A 288 -18.04 12.01 19.92
C LEU A 288 -17.89 12.36 21.41
N ARG A 289 -17.14 13.42 21.77
CA ARG A 289 -16.88 13.84 23.17
C ARG A 289 -18.11 13.84 24.09
N LYS A 290 -19.26 14.31 23.59
CA LYS A 290 -20.52 14.32 24.37
C LYS A 290 -21.05 12.91 24.59
N GLN A 291 -20.97 12.06 23.57
CA GLN A 291 -21.42 10.67 23.62
C GLN A 291 -20.52 9.80 24.51
N LEU A 292 -19.21 10.08 24.55
CA LEU A 292 -18.25 9.42 25.44
C LEU A 292 -18.61 9.67 26.91
N LYS A 293 -18.82 10.94 27.29
CA LYS A 293 -19.21 11.32 28.66
C LYS A 293 -20.55 10.71 29.08
N ARG A 294 -21.49 10.56 28.15
CA ARG A 294 -22.81 9.98 28.44
C ARG A 294 -22.77 8.46 28.66
N ASN A 295 -21.83 7.76 28.03
CA ASN A 295 -21.80 6.29 28.03
C ASN A 295 -20.50 5.72 28.62
N VAL A 296 -19.99 6.29 29.72
CA VAL A 296 -18.73 5.86 30.35
C VAL A 296 -18.72 4.35 30.65
N LYS A 297 -19.84 3.77 31.10
CA LYS A 297 -19.94 2.32 31.34
C LYS A 297 -19.68 1.49 30.07
N ARG A 298 -20.19 1.93 28.91
CA ARG A 298 -19.94 1.26 27.62
C ARG A 298 -18.49 1.43 27.21
N LEU A 299 -17.91 2.61 27.44
CA LEU A 299 -16.50 2.86 27.18
C LEU A 299 -15.58 1.98 28.04
N SER A 300 -15.87 1.83 29.34
CA SER A 300 -15.12 0.94 30.23
C SER A 300 -15.21 -0.51 29.77
N ALA A 301 -16.41 -1.01 29.42
CA ALA A 301 -16.59 -2.36 28.90
C ALA A 301 -15.78 -2.60 27.61
N LEU A 302 -15.70 -1.59 26.74
CA LEU A 302 -14.91 -1.63 25.51
C LEU A 302 -13.41 -1.70 25.80
N LEU A 303 -12.89 -0.86 26.70
CA LEU A 303 -11.48 -0.88 27.07
C LEU A 303 -11.07 -2.23 27.67
N VAL A 304 -11.92 -2.81 28.52
CA VAL A 304 -11.69 -4.17 29.06
C VAL A 304 -11.70 -5.20 27.93
N SER A 305 -12.65 -5.13 26.98
CA SER A 305 -12.69 -6.03 25.83
C SER A 305 -11.40 -5.98 24.99
N PHE A 306 -10.90 -4.78 24.69
CA PHE A 306 -9.64 -4.61 23.95
C PHE A 306 -8.44 -5.16 24.72
N LEU A 307 -8.39 -4.93 26.03
CA LEU A 307 -7.34 -5.46 26.89
C LEU A 307 -7.36 -7.00 26.91
N VAL A 308 -8.54 -7.61 27.06
CA VAL A 308 -8.71 -9.06 27.04
C VAL A 308 -8.26 -9.65 25.70
N ILE A 309 -8.68 -9.06 24.58
CA ILE A 309 -8.25 -9.49 23.24
C ILE A 309 -6.73 -9.41 23.11
N ALA A 310 -6.12 -8.28 23.50
CA ALA A 310 -4.68 -8.09 23.44
C ALA A 310 -3.92 -9.11 24.30
N ILE A 311 -4.40 -9.41 25.51
CA ILE A 311 -3.81 -10.41 26.40
C ILE A 311 -3.88 -11.81 25.77
N ILE A 312 -5.06 -12.22 25.28
CA ILE A 312 -5.26 -13.54 24.64
C ILE A 312 -4.32 -13.68 23.44
N MET A 313 -4.28 -12.68 22.56
CA MET A 313 -3.43 -12.70 21.38
C MET A 313 -1.94 -12.70 21.73
N ASN A 314 -1.55 -11.91 22.73
CA ASN A 314 -0.16 -11.88 23.19
C ASN A 314 0.29 -13.21 23.81
N ALA A 315 -0.58 -13.83 24.63
CA ALA A 315 -0.34 -15.14 25.20
C ALA A 315 -0.22 -16.22 24.10
N ALA A 316 -1.16 -16.23 23.16
CA ALA A 316 -1.15 -17.18 22.04
C ALA A 316 0.09 -17.03 21.15
N SER A 317 0.60 -15.81 20.96
CA SER A 317 1.73 -15.51 20.07
C SER A 317 3.10 -15.48 20.76
N GLY A 318 3.20 -15.90 22.04
CA GLY A 318 4.47 -15.90 22.77
C GLY A 318 5.09 -14.50 22.90
N GLY A 319 4.27 -13.49 23.18
CA GLY A 319 4.77 -12.12 23.40
C GLY A 319 4.99 -11.29 22.13
N LYS A 320 4.63 -11.78 20.94
CA LYS A 320 4.84 -11.05 19.67
C LYS A 320 4.09 -9.72 19.64
N VAL A 321 2.85 -9.70 20.13
CA VAL A 321 2.00 -8.49 20.16
C VAL A 321 2.65 -7.38 20.99
N LEU A 322 3.05 -7.66 22.23
CA LEU A 322 3.71 -6.67 23.10
C LEU A 322 5.03 -6.16 22.51
N ARG A 323 5.88 -7.04 21.96
CA ARG A 323 7.12 -6.63 21.29
C ARG A 323 6.85 -5.68 20.12
N ARG A 324 5.80 -5.94 19.35
CA ARG A 324 5.42 -5.07 18.21
C ARG A 324 4.97 -3.69 18.69
N PHE A 325 4.15 -3.61 19.73
CA PHE A 325 3.75 -2.33 20.34
C PHE A 325 4.95 -1.57 20.93
N GLY A 326 5.87 -2.26 21.61
CA GLY A 326 7.10 -1.64 22.12
C GLY A 326 8.01 -1.08 21.02
N SER A 327 7.95 -1.63 19.80
CA SER A 327 8.69 -1.10 18.64
C SER A 327 8.07 0.13 17.98
N LEU A 328 6.99 0.70 18.54
CA LEU A 328 6.33 1.91 18.03
C LEU A 328 6.84 3.21 18.68
N ASP A 329 7.83 3.13 19.56
CA ASP A 329 8.40 4.32 20.19
C ASP A 329 9.14 5.16 19.15
N ILE A 330 8.44 6.20 18.67
CA ILE A 330 8.95 7.16 17.69
C ILE A 330 10.18 7.89 18.26
N GLY A 331 10.20 8.18 19.57
CA GLY A 331 11.33 8.86 20.20
C GLY A 331 12.57 7.99 20.21
N ALA A 332 12.42 6.72 20.58
CA ALA A 332 13.51 5.74 20.52
C ALA A 332 13.99 5.50 19.08
N GLU A 333 13.09 5.47 18.09
CA GLU A 333 13.45 5.30 16.68
C GLU A 333 14.21 6.53 16.15
N ILE A 334 13.77 7.74 16.48
CA ILE A 334 14.48 8.99 16.14
C ILE A 334 15.87 9.01 16.79
N GLN A 335 15.98 8.60 18.06
CA GLN A 335 17.29 8.52 18.74
C GLN A 335 18.21 7.48 18.09
N ARG A 336 17.68 6.30 17.75
CA ARG A 336 18.45 5.26 17.03
C ARG A 336 18.95 5.77 15.69
N MET A 337 18.08 6.41 14.91
CA MET A 337 18.48 7.00 13.64
C MET A 337 19.47 8.15 13.80
N GLY A 338 19.32 8.99 14.83
CA GLY A 338 20.26 10.05 15.13
C GLY A 338 21.65 9.50 15.45
N ALA A 339 21.72 8.48 16.31
CA ALA A 339 22.96 7.78 16.64
C ALA A 339 23.56 7.02 15.43
N ASP A 340 22.71 6.40 14.59
CA ASP A 340 23.14 5.79 13.34
C ASP A 340 23.63 6.82 12.33
N ARG A 341 23.06 8.04 12.33
CA ARG A 341 23.43 9.13 11.41
C ARG A 341 24.78 9.75 11.76
N GLU A 342 25.08 9.94 13.04
CA GLU A 342 26.36 10.51 13.47
C GLU A 342 27.53 9.55 13.22
N ASN A 343 27.29 8.24 13.27
CA ASN A 343 28.35 7.23 13.19
C ASN A 343 28.51 6.55 11.83
N ARG A 344 27.68 6.85 10.82
CA ARG A 344 27.75 6.20 9.49
C ARG A 344 28.23 7.15 8.41
N VAL A 345 29.20 6.67 7.64
CA VAL A 345 29.55 7.26 6.35
C VAL A 345 28.39 7.05 5.37
N ARG A 346 27.95 8.15 4.75
CA ARG A 346 26.82 8.15 3.81
C ARG A 346 27.34 8.04 2.39
N PHE A 347 26.82 7.09 1.62
CA PHE A 347 27.02 7.06 0.17
C PHE A 347 26.19 8.19 -0.46
N GLU A 348 26.87 9.13 -1.08
CA GLU A 348 26.25 10.31 -1.69
C GLU A 348 25.96 10.11 -3.16
N ASN A 349 26.86 9.45 -3.88
CA ASN A 349 26.71 9.23 -5.32
C ASN A 349 27.54 8.03 -5.82
N LEU A 350 27.08 7.43 -6.91
CA LEU A 350 27.81 6.48 -7.74
C LEU A 350 27.76 7.00 -9.19
N ILE A 351 28.91 7.38 -9.74
CA ILE A 351 29.02 7.91 -11.10
C ILE A 351 29.66 6.82 -11.96
N PHE A 352 28.91 6.33 -12.93
CA PHE A 352 29.35 5.32 -13.89
C PHE A 352 29.72 6.02 -15.20
N ASP A 353 30.90 5.69 -15.71
CA ASP A 353 31.44 6.10 -17.00
C ASP A 353 31.90 4.84 -17.77
N GLU A 354 32.28 4.96 -19.04
CA GLU A 354 32.69 3.82 -19.88
C GLU A 354 33.83 3.03 -19.20
N ASN A 355 34.89 3.72 -18.79
CA ASN A 355 36.07 3.08 -18.22
C ASN A 355 36.28 3.40 -16.73
N SER A 356 35.34 4.08 -16.08
CA SER A 356 35.51 4.43 -14.67
C SER A 356 34.22 4.42 -13.85
N LEU A 357 34.39 4.22 -12.55
CA LEU A 357 33.34 4.31 -11.55
C LEU A 357 33.84 5.19 -10.40
N ALA A 358 33.13 6.26 -10.09
CA ALA A 358 33.38 7.05 -8.89
C ALA A 358 32.34 6.77 -7.80
N ILE A 359 32.82 6.32 -6.64
CA ILE A 359 32.07 6.13 -5.41
C ILE A 359 32.29 7.37 -4.54
N ILE A 360 31.25 8.14 -4.28
CA ILE A 360 31.32 9.37 -3.49
C ILE A 360 30.61 9.14 -2.16
N THR A 361 31.31 9.33 -1.06
CA THR A 361 30.76 9.27 0.29
C THR A 361 30.92 10.61 1.02
N SER A 362 30.28 10.73 2.19
CA SER A 362 30.43 11.90 3.06
C SER A 362 31.81 12.03 3.70
N ALA A 363 32.65 10.99 3.63
CA ALA A 363 33.99 10.98 4.21
C ALA A 363 35.08 11.06 3.13
N GLU A 364 34.94 10.31 2.04
CA GLU A 364 35.88 10.28 0.93
C GLU A 364 35.27 9.79 -0.37
N SER A 365 36.06 9.88 -1.44
CA SER A 365 35.69 9.45 -2.76
C SER A 365 36.72 8.46 -3.31
N LEU A 366 36.25 7.35 -3.86
CA LEU A 366 37.08 6.34 -4.52
C LEU A 366 36.70 6.29 -6.00
N LYS A 367 37.67 6.47 -6.89
CA LYS A 367 37.52 6.28 -8.32
C LYS A 367 38.21 4.97 -8.73
N ILE A 368 37.46 4.09 -9.37
CA ILE A 368 37.94 2.85 -9.96
C ILE A 368 38.05 3.10 -11.45
N VAL A 369 39.21 2.86 -12.05
CA VAL A 369 39.44 3.00 -13.49
C VAL A 369 39.86 1.64 -14.03
N TYR A 370 39.33 1.27 -15.18
CA TYR A 370 39.70 0.05 -15.88
C TYR A 370 40.32 0.44 -17.23
N ASP A 371 41.64 0.22 -17.35
CA ASP A 371 42.43 0.60 -18.52
C ASP A 371 43.47 -0.49 -18.82
N ASP A 372 43.69 -0.79 -20.10
CA ASP A 372 44.65 -1.80 -20.58
C ASP A 372 44.64 -3.14 -19.79
N GLU A 373 43.44 -3.71 -19.58
CA GLU A 373 43.21 -4.96 -18.81
C GLU A 373 43.60 -4.89 -17.32
N GLN A 374 43.91 -3.70 -16.79
CA GLN A 374 44.25 -3.48 -15.38
C GLN A 374 43.25 -2.55 -14.71
N MET A 375 42.97 -2.83 -13.44
CA MET A 375 42.15 -1.97 -12.60
C MET A 375 43.05 -1.09 -11.74
N THR A 376 42.94 0.23 -11.91
CA THR A 376 43.61 1.23 -11.06
C THR A 376 42.61 1.89 -10.13
N PHE A 377 43.12 2.37 -9.01
CA PHE A 377 42.33 3.01 -7.96
C PHE A 377 42.90 4.37 -7.66
N GLU A 378 42.08 5.40 -7.74
CA GLU A 378 42.46 6.80 -7.62
C GLU A 378 41.46 7.54 -6.72
N ASP A 379 41.83 8.71 -6.22
CA ASP A 379 40.84 9.65 -5.69
C ASP A 379 40.19 10.48 -6.83
N LEU A 380 39.26 11.38 -6.50
CA LEU A 380 38.63 12.26 -7.51
C LEU A 380 39.57 13.30 -8.11
N GLU A 381 40.73 13.55 -7.48
CA GLU A 381 41.76 14.47 -7.95
C GLU A 381 42.75 13.78 -8.91
N GLY A 382 42.64 12.46 -9.07
CA GLY A 382 43.49 11.65 -9.94
C GLY A 382 44.78 11.16 -9.26
N ASN A 383 44.87 11.24 -7.93
CA ASN A 383 46.02 10.70 -7.21
C ASN A 383 45.86 9.18 -7.04
N PRO A 384 46.86 8.36 -7.39
CA PRO A 384 46.80 6.91 -7.26
C PRO A 384 46.79 6.46 -5.79
N LEU A 385 45.96 5.46 -5.50
CA LEU A 385 45.83 4.86 -4.17
C LEU A 385 46.70 3.62 -4.04
N ALA A 386 47.41 3.51 -2.92
CA ALA A 386 48.23 2.34 -2.63
C ALA A 386 47.35 1.14 -2.21
N ILE A 387 47.57 0.00 -2.87
CA ILE A 387 46.79 -1.22 -2.71
C ILE A 387 47.66 -2.43 -2.34
N GLN A 388 47.04 -3.41 -1.69
CA GLN A 388 47.57 -4.75 -1.46
C GLN A 388 46.58 -5.77 -1.98
N ILE A 389 47.06 -6.74 -2.77
CA ILE A 389 46.25 -7.83 -3.31
C ILE A 389 46.44 -9.05 -2.41
N ILE A 390 45.34 -9.55 -1.82
CA ILE A 390 45.31 -10.77 -1.01
C ILE A 390 44.30 -11.74 -1.65
N GLY A 391 44.81 -12.74 -2.37
CA GLY A 391 43.96 -13.64 -3.16
C GLY A 391 43.24 -12.87 -4.27
N GLN A 392 41.90 -12.90 -4.27
CA GLN A 392 41.05 -12.16 -5.20
C GLN A 392 40.55 -10.81 -4.64
N SER A 393 41.08 -10.38 -3.49
CA SER A 393 40.66 -9.15 -2.81
C SER A 393 41.72 -8.07 -2.94
N VAL A 394 41.30 -6.89 -3.36
CA VAL A 394 42.05 -5.64 -3.30
C VAL A 394 41.69 -4.93 -2.01
N ILE A 395 42.71 -4.62 -1.20
CA ILE A 395 42.60 -3.89 0.05
C ILE A 395 43.47 -2.64 -0.05
N PHE A 396 43.02 -1.54 0.53
CA PHE A 396 43.73 -0.28 0.52
C PHE A 396 44.64 -0.15 1.74
N THR A 397 45.88 0.32 1.54
CA THR A 397 46.84 0.50 2.65
C THR A 397 46.72 1.86 3.32
N ASP A 398 46.12 2.84 2.64
CA ASP A 398 45.82 4.13 3.23
C ASP A 398 44.68 3.98 4.24
N ASN A 399 44.91 4.47 5.46
CA ASN A 399 43.96 4.42 6.56
C ASN A 399 42.63 5.12 6.22
N LYS A 400 42.62 6.07 5.28
CA LYS A 400 41.42 6.74 4.79
C LYS A 400 40.47 5.79 4.04
N TYR A 401 40.99 4.71 3.43
CA TYR A 401 40.23 3.76 2.62
C TYR A 401 40.19 2.35 3.25
N ILE A 402 40.57 2.21 4.53
CA ILE A 402 40.70 0.91 5.19
C ILE A 402 39.39 0.11 5.25
N ASP A 403 38.25 0.81 5.22
CA ASP A 403 36.92 0.20 5.21
C ASP A 403 36.50 -0.30 3.82
N TYR A 404 37.29 -0.02 2.77
CA TYR A 404 37.05 -0.52 1.43
C TYR A 404 37.76 -1.85 1.19
N SER A 405 37.03 -2.78 0.59
CA SER A 405 37.57 -4.03 0.04
C SER A 405 36.85 -4.34 -1.26
N ILE A 406 37.60 -4.67 -2.30
CA ILE A 406 37.05 -5.00 -3.61
C ILE A 406 37.43 -6.43 -3.94
N LYS A 407 36.43 -7.30 -4.09
CA LYS A 407 36.62 -8.71 -4.42
C LYS A 407 36.29 -8.94 -5.90
N LEU A 408 37.27 -9.44 -6.64
CA LEU A 408 37.11 -9.83 -8.04
C LEU A 408 36.50 -11.24 -8.12
N ASP A 409 35.47 -11.40 -8.95
CA ASP A 409 34.90 -12.69 -9.32
C ASP A 409 35.32 -12.98 -10.78
N GLU A 410 36.35 -13.84 -10.91
CA GLU A 410 37.07 -14.11 -12.17
C GLU A 410 36.16 -14.64 -13.29
N ASP A 411 35.05 -15.29 -12.96
CA ASP A 411 34.23 -16.00 -13.95
C ASP A 411 33.21 -15.10 -14.69
N LYS A 412 32.97 -13.85 -14.26
CA LYS A 412 31.82 -13.05 -14.76
C LYS A 412 32.05 -11.54 -14.94
N GLY A 413 33.28 -11.03 -14.84
CA GLY A 413 33.52 -9.58 -14.88
C GLY A 413 32.77 -8.83 -13.76
N LYS A 414 32.53 -9.51 -12.64
CA LYS A 414 31.76 -9.05 -11.50
C LYS A 414 32.71 -8.68 -10.36
N PHE A 415 32.45 -7.55 -9.72
CA PHE A 415 33.22 -7.01 -8.62
C PHE A 415 32.27 -6.79 -7.44
N ASN A 416 32.59 -7.37 -6.29
CA ASN A 416 31.89 -7.04 -5.05
C ASN A 416 32.66 -5.93 -4.34
N VAL A 417 32.05 -4.76 -4.20
CA VAL A 417 32.60 -3.64 -3.46
C VAL A 417 32.00 -3.66 -2.06
N GLN A 418 32.85 -3.79 -1.06
CA GLN A 418 32.50 -3.69 0.35
C GLN A 418 33.06 -2.37 0.89
N ALA A 419 32.21 -1.55 1.50
CA ALA A 419 32.59 -0.29 2.12
C ALA A 419 31.62 0.03 3.26
N TYR A 420 32.14 0.38 4.44
CA TYR A 420 31.35 0.80 5.61
C TYR A 420 30.20 -0.15 5.99
N ASN A 421 30.47 -1.46 6.06
CA ASN A 421 29.48 -2.53 6.30
C ASN A 421 28.34 -2.61 5.27
N GLN A 422 28.51 -2.00 4.10
CA GLN A 422 27.64 -2.16 2.95
C GLN A 422 28.40 -2.92 1.87
N SER A 423 27.66 -3.67 1.05
CA SER A 423 28.24 -4.39 -0.08
C SER A 423 27.31 -4.30 -1.28
N PHE A 424 27.87 -4.08 -2.46
CA PHE A 424 27.12 -4.03 -3.71
C PHE A 424 27.95 -4.61 -4.84
N ASP A 425 27.24 -5.12 -5.84
CA ASP A 425 27.84 -5.80 -6.99
C ASP A 425 27.90 -4.85 -8.19
N ILE A 426 29.06 -4.80 -8.83
CA ILE A 426 29.37 -4.00 -10.00
C ILE A 426 29.86 -4.93 -11.10
N PHE A 427 29.55 -4.61 -12.33
CA PHE A 427 29.85 -5.43 -13.49
C PHE A 427 30.57 -4.57 -14.50
N PHE A 428 31.69 -5.05 -15.02
CA PHE A 428 32.35 -4.44 -16.18
C PHE A 428 31.87 -5.16 -17.43
N THR A 429 31.29 -4.41 -18.37
CA THR A 429 30.69 -4.93 -19.61
C THR A 429 31.34 -4.27 -20.83
N GLU A 430 31.04 -4.73 -22.05
CA GLU A 430 31.50 -4.06 -23.28
C GLU A 430 31.04 -2.59 -23.38
N GLU A 431 29.96 -2.23 -22.68
CA GLU A 431 29.43 -0.86 -22.59
C GLU A 431 29.93 -0.11 -21.32
N GLY A 432 30.95 -0.65 -20.64
CA GLY A 432 31.55 -0.07 -19.45
C GLY A 432 31.00 -0.58 -18.12
N PHE A 433 31.26 0.17 -17.05
CA PHE A 433 30.83 -0.18 -15.69
C PHE A 433 29.31 -0.05 -15.52
N LYS A 434 28.70 -1.09 -14.95
CA LYS A 434 27.26 -1.18 -14.67
C LYS A 434 26.98 -1.72 -13.28
N MET A 435 25.81 -1.37 -12.75
CA MET A 435 25.25 -1.97 -11.54
C MET A 435 23.96 -2.70 -11.89
N ALA A 436 23.72 -3.83 -11.22
CA ALA A 436 22.44 -4.51 -11.33
C ALA A 436 21.37 -3.77 -10.52
N GLY A 437 20.23 -3.48 -11.14
CA GLY A 437 19.03 -3.07 -10.42
C GLY A 437 18.55 -4.16 -9.47
N SER A 438 17.56 -3.87 -8.62
CA SER A 438 17.05 -4.86 -7.67
C SER A 438 16.52 -6.12 -8.33
N GLY A 439 16.06 -6.08 -9.58
CA GLY A 439 15.63 -7.24 -10.36
C GLY A 439 16.75 -8.01 -11.07
N GLY A 440 18.01 -7.66 -10.83
CA GLY A 440 19.17 -8.36 -11.40
C GLY A 440 19.46 -8.02 -12.86
N VAL A 441 18.77 -7.02 -13.43
CA VAL A 441 19.06 -6.49 -14.77
C VAL A 441 20.22 -5.51 -14.67
N LEU A 442 21.25 -5.71 -15.51
CA LEU A 442 22.40 -4.82 -15.62
C LEU A 442 22.00 -3.55 -16.39
N GLY A 443 22.14 -2.40 -15.75
CA GLY A 443 21.95 -1.10 -16.38
C GLY A 443 20.87 -0.23 -15.73
N VAL A 444 21.08 1.08 -15.89
CA VAL A 444 20.26 2.22 -15.44
C VAL A 444 20.33 2.49 -13.94
N THR A 445 21.47 3.05 -13.50
CA THR A 445 21.46 3.95 -12.33
C THR A 445 20.99 5.33 -12.79
N GLU A 446 19.67 5.52 -12.83
CA GLU A 446 19.10 6.87 -12.86
C GLU A 446 19.14 7.42 -11.44
N HIS A 447 19.67 8.63 -11.29
CA HIS A 447 19.68 9.36 -10.03
C HIS A 447 18.40 10.19 -9.93
N PRO A 448 17.36 9.73 -9.20
CA PRO A 448 16.17 10.54 -9.02
C PRO A 448 16.54 11.82 -8.24
N SER A 449 15.92 12.93 -8.62
CA SER A 449 16.04 14.18 -7.85
C SER A 449 15.57 13.94 -6.42
N ARG A 450 16.44 14.24 -5.44
CA ARG A 450 16.15 14.04 -4.02
C ARG A 450 15.78 15.36 -3.33
N LEU A 451 14.96 15.24 -2.30
CA LEU A 451 14.62 16.36 -1.43
C LEU A 451 15.69 16.46 -0.33
N SER A 452 16.65 17.39 -0.46
CA SER A 452 17.78 17.50 0.48
C SER A 452 17.37 17.68 1.95
N LEU A 453 16.18 18.22 2.21
CA LEU A 453 15.60 18.36 3.54
C LEU A 453 15.24 17.01 4.20
N MET A 454 15.14 15.93 3.42
CA MET A 454 14.85 14.57 3.89
C MET A 454 16.09 13.67 3.99
N ASP A 455 17.27 14.20 3.68
CA ASP A 455 18.53 13.46 3.81
C ASP A 455 18.74 12.95 5.25
N GLY A 456 19.06 11.66 5.38
CA GLY A 456 19.22 10.96 6.66
C GLY A 456 17.93 10.39 7.25
N TYR A 457 16.76 10.61 6.62
CA TYR A 457 15.48 10.04 7.02
C TYR A 457 14.98 8.94 6.08
N GLU A 458 15.83 8.42 5.19
CA GLU A 458 15.47 7.43 4.17
C GLU A 458 14.92 6.14 4.81
N ARG A 459 15.33 5.84 6.05
CA ARG A 459 14.88 4.67 6.81
C ARG A 459 13.82 4.96 7.88
N PHE A 460 13.41 6.20 8.08
CA PHE A 460 12.52 6.60 9.19
C PHE A 460 11.16 5.89 9.20
N ALA A 461 10.72 5.41 8.04
CA ALA A 461 9.51 4.62 7.91
C ALA A 461 9.72 3.33 7.09
N SER A 462 10.98 2.92 6.85
CA SER A 462 11.27 1.64 6.20
C SER A 462 11.08 0.51 7.21
N SER A 463 10.22 -0.45 6.89
CA SER A 463 9.86 -1.57 7.78
C SER A 463 10.85 -2.71 7.74
#